data_AF-A0A0U3IGG8-F1
#
_entry.id   AF-A0A0U3IGG8-F1
#
_cell.length_a   1.000
_cell.length_b   1.000
_cell.length_c   1.000
_cell.angle_alpha   90.00
_cell.angle_beta   90.00
_cell.angle_gamma   90.00
#
_symmetry.space_group_name_H-M   'P 1'
#
loop_
_entity.id
_entity.type
_entity.pdbx_description
1 polymer ?
#
loop_
_entity_poly.entity_id
_entity_poly.type
_entity_poly.pdbx_seq_one_letter_code
_entity_poly.pdbx_strand_id
1 'polypeptide(L)'
;MQSTNSVPKLELRDAAIKLVSMGVETKSDFQKLCTGRLEGYDGRPGDIPSDPLGYYGIEFFHQLVSIGKKELRENGEVIELGTVDDGTLSYMDLKAQVHALNITSIREWRRAVKEGRISGVYPRAPQNYYTEFEGWEDFLAPRSKRFLSFPEALQVAAQLARQYDLRTSYDWRRLSRDGLRPADMPSAPDQFYNGFRSWKHFYGIESKR
;
A
#
# COMPACT_ATOMS: atom_id res chain seq x y z
N MET A 1 43.34 2.84 21.20
CA MET A 1 42.34 2.26 20.28
C MET A 1 43.01 1.12 19.54
N GLN A 2 42.70 -0.14 19.89
CA GLN A 2 43.37 -1.31 19.31
C GLN A 2 42.90 -1.52 17.87
N SER A 3 43.85 -1.71 16.96
CA SER A 3 43.62 -1.94 15.54
C SER A 3 42.88 -3.26 15.33
N THR A 4 41.64 -3.21 14.83
CA THR A 4 40.77 -4.37 14.59
C THR A 4 41.07 -5.11 13.28
N ASN A 5 42.22 -4.86 12.65
CA ASN A 5 42.58 -5.46 11.36
C ASN A 5 42.98 -6.95 11.47
N SER A 6 43.13 -7.49 12.69
CA SER A 6 43.54 -8.88 12.93
C SER A 6 42.41 -9.81 13.35
N VAL A 7 41.15 -9.33 13.41
CA VAL A 7 40.01 -10.14 13.84
C VAL A 7 39.28 -10.70 12.60
N PRO A 8 39.15 -12.03 12.45
CA PRO A 8 38.39 -12.62 11.35
C PRO A 8 36.94 -12.15 11.41
N LYS A 9 36.38 -11.81 10.24
CA LYS A 9 35.00 -11.34 10.15
C LYS A 9 34.04 -12.52 10.28
N LEU A 10 32.95 -12.32 10.99
CA LEU A 10 31.89 -13.32 11.11
C LEU A 10 31.26 -13.59 9.74
N GLU A 11 30.81 -14.83 9.55
CA GLU A 11 29.98 -15.21 8.40
C GLU A 11 28.63 -14.48 8.45
N LEU A 12 27.95 -14.36 7.30
CA LEU A 12 26.71 -13.57 7.16
C LEU A 12 25.68 -13.90 8.26
N ARG A 13 25.49 -15.18 8.56
CA ARG A 13 24.50 -15.64 9.54
C ARG A 13 24.86 -15.22 10.96
N ASP A 14 26.10 -15.46 11.38
CA ASP A 14 26.57 -15.14 12.72
C ASP A 14 26.63 -13.62 12.95
N ALA A 15 27.06 -12.86 11.93
CA ALA A 15 27.04 -11.41 11.98
C ALA A 15 25.61 -10.87 12.10
N ALA A 16 24.66 -11.47 11.40
CA ALA A 16 23.25 -11.11 11.46
C ALA A 16 22.62 -11.39 12.82
N ILE A 17 22.86 -12.58 13.38
CA ILE A 17 22.43 -12.96 14.74
C ILE A 17 22.96 -11.96 15.76
N LYS A 18 24.27 -11.66 15.69
CA LYS A 18 24.94 -10.75 16.61
C LYS A 18 24.41 -9.32 16.51
N LEU A 19 24.14 -8.82 15.30
CA LEU A 19 23.58 -7.49 15.13
C LEU A 19 22.16 -7.38 15.71
N VAL A 20 21.32 -8.39 15.49
CA VAL A 20 19.97 -8.43 16.05
C VAL A 20 19.99 -8.56 17.56
N SER A 21 20.88 -9.38 18.15
CA SER A 21 21.01 -9.50 19.60
C SER A 21 21.52 -8.22 20.29
N MET A 22 22.21 -7.35 19.54
CA MET A 22 22.60 -6.01 19.98
C MET A 22 21.51 -4.94 19.80
N GLY A 23 20.31 -5.31 19.32
CA GLY A 23 19.21 -4.38 19.08
C GLY A 23 19.34 -3.57 17.78
N VAL A 24 20.18 -3.99 16.84
CA VAL A 24 20.33 -3.32 15.55
C VAL A 24 19.26 -3.81 14.58
N GLU A 25 18.19 -3.03 14.42
CA GLU A 25 17.07 -3.37 13.53
C GLU A 25 17.07 -2.57 12.21
N THR A 26 17.79 -1.46 12.18
CA THR A 26 17.83 -0.58 11.01
C THR A 26 19.26 -0.16 10.65
N LYS A 27 19.43 0.32 9.42
CA LYS A 27 20.70 0.93 8.98
C LYS A 27 21.10 2.12 9.86
N SER A 28 20.11 2.86 10.39
CA SER A 28 20.37 3.97 11.31
C SER A 28 20.94 3.47 12.64
N ASP A 29 20.41 2.37 13.17
CA ASP A 29 20.91 1.78 14.41
C ASP A 29 22.30 1.19 14.24
N PHE A 30 22.60 0.62 13.07
CA PHE A 30 23.95 0.19 12.72
C PHE A 30 24.93 1.38 12.63
N GLN A 31 24.51 2.51 12.09
CA GLN A 31 25.32 3.74 12.09
C GLN A 31 25.56 4.26 13.50
N LYS A 32 24.54 4.22 14.37
CA LYS A 32 24.70 4.55 15.80
C LYS A 32 25.69 3.60 16.46
N LEU A 33 25.61 2.29 16.18
CA LEU A 33 26.56 1.31 16.69
C LEU A 33 27.99 1.59 16.21
N CYS A 34 28.19 1.88 14.92
CA CYS A 34 29.50 2.26 14.37
C CYS A 34 30.09 3.53 15.00
N THR A 35 29.24 4.43 15.47
CA THR A 35 29.64 5.72 16.07
C THR A 35 29.66 5.72 17.61
N GLY A 36 29.39 4.57 18.24
CA GLY A 36 29.32 4.45 19.71
C GLY A 36 28.14 5.21 20.34
N ARG A 37 27.06 5.41 19.56
CA ARG A 37 25.84 6.12 19.97
C ARG A 37 24.66 5.18 20.23
N LEU A 38 24.87 3.87 20.13
CA LEU A 38 23.86 2.88 20.47
C LEU A 38 23.91 2.63 21.98
N GLU A 39 22.76 2.73 22.65
CA GLU A 39 22.66 2.55 24.09
C GLU A 39 23.17 1.16 24.52
N GLY A 40 24.09 1.12 25.48
CA GLY A 40 24.70 -0.12 25.97
C GLY A 40 25.92 -0.63 25.20
N TYR A 41 26.39 0.07 24.16
CA TYR A 41 27.55 -0.37 23.35
C TYR A 41 28.51 0.78 22.98
N ASP A 42 29.80 0.60 23.30
CA ASP A 42 30.86 1.58 23.03
C ASP A 42 31.26 1.70 21.55
N GLY A 43 30.79 0.79 20.70
CA GLY A 43 31.10 0.80 19.28
C GLY A 43 30.80 -0.51 18.57
N ARG A 44 30.98 -0.51 17.24
CA ARG A 44 30.84 -1.72 16.42
C ARG A 44 31.89 -2.77 16.80
N PRO A 45 31.47 -4.02 17.08
CA PRO A 45 32.38 -5.15 17.29
C PRO A 45 33.35 -5.33 16.11
N GLY A 46 34.62 -5.61 16.41
CA GLY A 46 35.69 -5.73 15.41
C GLY A 46 35.54 -6.90 14.43
N ASP A 47 34.75 -7.90 14.80
CA ASP A 47 34.40 -9.09 14.01
C ASP A 47 33.23 -8.88 13.03
N ILE A 48 32.55 -7.73 13.11
CA ILE A 48 31.54 -7.32 12.13
C ILE A 48 32.23 -6.47 11.05
N PRO A 49 31.94 -6.61 9.75
CA PRO A 49 32.46 -5.70 8.73
C PRO A 49 31.91 -4.28 8.91
N SER A 50 32.69 -3.26 8.54
CA SER A 50 32.23 -1.86 8.56
C SER A 50 31.19 -1.56 7.48
N ASP A 51 31.23 -2.33 6.39
CA ASP A 51 30.21 -2.33 5.34
C ASP A 51 29.69 -3.76 5.13
N PRO A 52 28.67 -4.18 5.90
CA PRO A 52 28.07 -5.50 5.75
C PRO A 52 27.42 -5.73 4.38
N LEU A 53 26.91 -4.68 3.74
CA LEU A 53 26.24 -4.82 2.45
C LEU A 53 27.23 -5.24 1.36
N GLY A 54 28.32 -4.47 1.23
CA GLY A 54 29.39 -4.79 0.29
C GLY A 54 30.15 -6.07 0.65
N TYR A 55 30.36 -6.35 1.94
CA TYR A 55 31.10 -7.53 2.38
C TYR A 55 30.34 -8.85 2.12
N TYR A 56 29.03 -8.88 2.37
CA TYR A 56 28.21 -10.08 2.18
C TYR A 56 27.47 -10.13 0.84
N GLY A 57 27.61 -9.12 -0.02
CA GLY A 57 26.94 -9.07 -1.32
C GLY A 57 25.42 -8.96 -1.23
N ILE A 58 24.91 -8.27 -0.20
CA ILE A 58 23.48 -8.08 0.03
C ILE A 58 23.07 -6.64 -0.31
N GLU A 59 21.90 -6.47 -0.93
CA GLU A 59 21.46 -5.16 -1.42
C GLU A 59 20.87 -4.28 -0.32
N PHE A 60 20.21 -4.90 0.67
CA PHE A 60 19.46 -4.15 1.67
C PHE A 60 19.74 -4.61 3.10
N PHE A 61 19.88 -3.65 4.01
CA PHE A 61 20.18 -3.93 5.42
C PHE A 61 19.09 -4.74 6.13
N HIS A 62 17.84 -4.63 5.69
CA HIS A 62 16.75 -5.43 6.24
C HIS A 62 16.92 -6.93 5.94
N GLN A 63 17.63 -7.32 4.87
CA GLN A 63 17.92 -8.73 4.58
C GLN A 63 18.79 -9.32 5.69
N LEU A 64 19.79 -8.57 6.15
CA LEU A 64 20.65 -8.97 7.26
C LEU A 64 19.86 -9.11 8.57
N VAL A 65 19.00 -8.14 8.88
CA VAL A 65 18.13 -8.21 10.07
C VAL A 65 17.16 -9.40 9.99
N SER A 66 16.59 -9.68 8.82
CA SER A 66 15.72 -10.83 8.61
C SER A 66 16.43 -12.16 8.80
N ILE A 67 17.67 -12.29 8.30
CA ILE A 67 18.50 -13.49 8.51
C ILE A 67 18.79 -13.66 10.00
N GLY A 68 19.24 -12.62 10.69
CA GLY A 68 19.57 -12.70 12.11
C GLY A 68 18.37 -13.05 12.98
N LYS A 69 17.21 -12.42 12.70
CA LYS A 69 15.94 -12.75 13.35
C LYS A 69 15.49 -14.18 13.06
N LYS A 70 15.71 -14.69 11.84
CA LYS A 70 15.40 -16.07 11.47
C LYS A 70 16.27 -17.08 12.22
N GLU A 71 17.59 -16.89 12.24
CA GLU A 71 18.52 -17.84 12.84
C GLU A 71 18.46 -17.83 14.38
N LEU A 72 18.13 -16.68 14.99
CA LEU A 72 17.81 -16.61 16.43
C LEU A 72 16.56 -17.42 16.80
N ARG A 73 15.59 -17.56 15.89
CA ARG A 73 14.38 -18.38 16.11
C ARG A 73 14.67 -19.88 16.12
N GLU A 74 15.74 -20.35 15.47
CA GLU A 74 16.06 -21.77 15.35
C GLU A 74 16.85 -22.33 16.57
N ASN A 75 17.47 -21.48 17.41
CA ASN A 75 18.44 -21.92 18.42
C ASN A 75 18.09 -21.68 19.91
N GLY A 76 16.90 -21.19 20.29
CA GLY A 76 16.47 -21.24 21.70
C GLY A 76 15.51 -20.15 22.17
N GLU A 77 14.36 -20.60 22.66
CA GLU A 77 13.42 -19.92 23.58
C GLU A 77 12.84 -18.54 23.18
N VAL A 78 11.69 -18.64 22.50
CA VAL A 78 10.44 -17.86 22.63
C VAL A 78 10.49 -16.53 23.40
N ILE A 79 10.54 -15.42 22.65
CA ILE A 79 9.67 -14.26 22.89
C ILE A 79 9.06 -13.87 21.54
N GLU A 80 7.73 -13.94 21.48
CA GLU A 80 6.90 -13.87 20.27
C GLU A 80 7.03 -12.56 19.50
N LEU A 81 7.48 -12.64 18.25
CA LEU A 81 6.89 -11.91 17.13
C LEU A 81 6.91 -12.88 15.95
N GLY A 82 5.81 -13.64 15.89
CA GLY A 82 5.64 -14.84 15.09
C GLY A 82 5.93 -14.66 13.61
N THR A 83 6.66 -15.61 13.07
CA THR A 83 6.32 -16.27 11.80
C THR A 83 7.11 -17.56 11.74
N VAL A 84 6.47 -18.71 11.94
CA VAL A 84 6.20 -19.67 10.86
C VAL A 84 4.94 -20.47 11.24
N ASP A 85 3.96 -20.51 10.33
CA ASP A 85 2.71 -21.32 10.35
C ASP A 85 1.51 -20.86 11.24
N ASP A 86 1.11 -19.59 11.19
CA ASP A 86 0.05 -19.05 12.04
C ASP A 86 -0.94 -18.15 11.26
N GLY A 87 -2.02 -18.71 10.73
CA GLY A 87 -3.28 -18.01 10.38
C GLY A 87 -3.20 -16.75 9.49
N THR A 88 -2.06 -16.48 8.86
CA THR A 88 -1.80 -15.23 8.14
C THR A 88 -2.30 -15.38 6.72
N LEU A 89 -3.16 -14.45 6.30
CA LEU A 89 -3.78 -14.46 4.99
C LEU A 89 -2.71 -14.52 3.89
N SER A 90 -3.01 -15.29 2.85
CA SER A 90 -2.23 -15.21 1.61
C SER A 90 -2.38 -13.80 1.01
N TYR A 91 -1.42 -13.40 0.16
CA TYR A 91 -1.51 -12.13 -0.56
C TYR A 91 -2.82 -12.02 -1.34
N MET A 92 -3.22 -13.10 -1.99
CA MET A 92 -4.44 -13.20 -2.78
C MET A 92 -5.70 -13.05 -1.93
N ASP A 93 -5.76 -13.70 -0.77
CA ASP A 93 -6.92 -13.58 0.14
C ASP A 93 -7.01 -12.19 0.76
N LEU A 94 -5.87 -11.60 1.11
CA LEU A 94 -5.80 -10.24 1.62
C LEU A 94 -6.27 -9.23 0.56
N LYS A 95 -5.79 -9.36 -0.68
CA LYS A 95 -6.20 -8.53 -1.82
C LYS A 95 -7.69 -8.70 -2.12
N ALA A 96 -8.21 -9.93 -2.07
CA ALA A 96 -9.63 -10.20 -2.24
C ALA A 96 -10.49 -9.50 -1.17
N GLN A 97 -10.06 -9.52 0.09
CA GLN A 97 -10.75 -8.77 1.16
C GLN A 97 -10.67 -7.26 0.99
N VAL A 98 -9.52 -6.73 0.58
CA VAL A 98 -9.33 -5.29 0.29
C VAL A 98 -10.30 -4.85 -0.81
N HIS A 99 -10.46 -5.67 -1.85
CA HIS A 99 -11.39 -5.45 -2.95
C HIS A 99 -12.85 -5.57 -2.48
N ALA A 100 -13.18 -6.60 -1.68
CA ALA A 100 -14.53 -6.81 -1.14
C ALA A 100 -14.97 -5.68 -0.21
N LEU A 101 -14.04 -5.11 0.57
CA LEU A 101 -14.27 -3.97 1.46
C LEU A 101 -14.20 -2.61 0.73
N ASN A 102 -13.98 -2.62 -0.59
CA ASN A 102 -13.86 -1.44 -1.44
C ASN A 102 -12.88 -0.39 -0.90
N ILE A 103 -11.71 -0.84 -0.44
CA ILE A 103 -10.66 0.03 0.08
C ILE A 103 -9.86 0.60 -1.10
N THR A 104 -10.05 1.88 -1.40
CA THR A 104 -9.58 2.50 -2.66
C THR A 104 -8.37 3.44 -2.47
N SER A 105 -7.89 3.56 -1.23
CA SER A 105 -6.75 4.43 -0.91
C SER A 105 -5.93 3.89 0.25
N ILE A 106 -4.65 4.26 0.29
CA ILE A 106 -3.74 3.92 1.40
C ILE A 106 -4.27 4.47 2.75
N ARG A 107 -4.96 5.61 2.72
CA ARG A 107 -5.59 6.19 3.92
C ARG A 107 -6.74 5.32 4.43
N GLU A 108 -7.58 4.83 3.52
CA GLU A 108 -8.66 3.89 3.84
C GLU A 108 -8.10 2.56 4.33
N TRP A 109 -7.03 2.05 3.71
CA TRP A 109 -6.31 0.87 4.18
C TRP A 109 -5.88 1.05 5.64
N ARG A 110 -5.13 2.12 5.95
CA ARG A 110 -4.70 2.39 7.34
C ARG A 110 -5.86 2.48 8.32
N ARG A 111 -6.99 3.04 7.88
CA ARG A 111 -8.21 3.13 8.70
C ARG A 111 -8.85 1.75 8.91
N ALA A 112 -9.00 0.97 7.85
CA ALA A 112 -9.55 -0.38 7.90
C ALA A 112 -8.72 -1.32 8.79
N VAL A 113 -7.39 -1.20 8.72
CA VAL A 113 -6.46 -1.92 9.61
C VAL A 113 -6.63 -1.49 11.06
N LYS A 114 -6.74 -0.18 11.33
CA LYS A 114 -6.93 0.34 12.69
C LYS A 114 -8.27 -0.09 13.30
N GLU A 115 -9.30 -0.13 12.47
CA GLU A 115 -10.67 -0.47 12.86
C GLU A 115 -10.95 -1.99 12.80
N GLY A 116 -9.95 -2.80 12.43
CA GLY A 116 -10.07 -4.26 12.40
C GLY A 116 -11.09 -4.78 11.38
N ARG A 117 -11.30 -4.08 10.25
CA ARG A 117 -12.28 -4.48 9.22
C ARG A 117 -11.85 -5.70 8.41
N ILE A 118 -10.55 -5.94 8.32
CA ILE A 118 -10.00 -7.07 7.58
C ILE A 118 -9.92 -8.25 8.54
N SER A 119 -10.42 -9.40 8.11
CA SER A 119 -10.55 -10.61 8.92
C SER A 119 -9.32 -11.48 8.77
N GLY A 120 -8.74 -11.94 9.88
CA GLY A 120 -7.56 -12.81 9.88
C GLY A 120 -6.28 -12.07 10.29
N VAL A 121 -5.16 -12.78 10.28
CA VAL A 121 -3.84 -12.20 10.58
C VAL A 121 -3.25 -11.67 9.27
N TYR A 122 -2.74 -10.44 9.27
CA TYR A 122 -2.14 -9.83 8.08
C TYR A 122 -1.08 -8.80 8.44
N PRO A 123 -0.08 -8.60 7.56
CA PRO A 123 0.91 -7.56 7.75
C PRO A 123 0.29 -6.17 7.54
N ARG A 124 0.57 -5.24 8.47
CA ARG A 124 0.16 -3.83 8.33
C ARG A 124 0.84 -3.13 7.13
N ALA A 125 2.00 -3.64 6.74
CA ALA A 125 2.80 -3.21 5.61
C ALA A 125 2.97 -4.38 4.63
N PRO A 126 1.95 -4.69 3.81
CA PRO A 126 1.97 -5.83 2.90
C PRO A 126 3.15 -5.78 1.91
N GLN A 127 3.59 -4.59 1.51
CA GLN A 127 4.73 -4.39 0.62
C GLN A 127 6.09 -4.86 1.19
N ASN A 128 6.19 -4.99 2.52
CA ASN A 128 7.41 -5.49 3.18
C ASN A 128 7.34 -7.00 3.45
N TYR A 129 6.16 -7.61 3.29
CA TYR A 129 5.90 -9.00 3.68
C TYR A 129 5.68 -9.90 2.46
N TYR A 130 4.90 -9.44 1.47
CA TYR A 130 4.62 -10.19 0.26
C TYR A 130 5.59 -9.77 -0.85
N THR A 131 6.35 -10.74 -1.36
CA THR A 131 7.22 -10.55 -2.52
C THR A 131 6.43 -10.33 -3.82
N GLU A 132 5.17 -10.79 -3.84
CA GLU A 132 4.22 -10.65 -4.95
C GLU A 132 3.49 -9.30 -4.97
N PHE A 133 3.83 -8.38 -4.05
CA PHE A 133 3.21 -7.06 -4.00
C PHE A 133 3.72 -6.18 -5.15
N GLU A 134 2.91 -6.07 -6.21
CA GLU A 134 3.25 -5.29 -7.41
C GLU A 134 3.13 -3.77 -7.21
N GLY A 135 2.42 -3.34 -6.17
CA GLY A 135 2.22 -1.94 -5.85
C GLY A 135 0.88 -1.65 -5.19
N TRP A 136 0.75 -0.45 -4.61
CA TRP A 136 -0.50 -0.04 -3.98
C TRP A 136 -1.66 0.11 -4.97
N GLU A 137 -1.39 0.40 -6.24
CA GLU A 137 -2.45 0.54 -7.25
C GLU A 137 -3.09 -0.80 -7.61
N ASP A 138 -2.29 -1.87 -7.64
CA ASP A 138 -2.77 -3.23 -7.90
C ASP A 138 -3.40 -3.87 -6.65
N PHE A 139 -2.84 -3.59 -5.47
CA PHE A 139 -3.34 -4.14 -4.21
C PHE A 139 -4.66 -3.53 -3.74
N LEU A 140 -4.87 -2.24 -3.98
CA LEU A 140 -6.07 -1.53 -3.55
C LEU A 140 -7.25 -1.82 -4.48
N ALA A 141 -8.46 -1.77 -3.93
CA ALA A 141 -9.66 -1.87 -4.73
C ALA A 141 -9.65 -0.76 -5.79
N PRO A 142 -9.97 -1.08 -7.05
CA PRO A 142 -10.09 -0.07 -8.07
C PRO A 142 -11.11 0.95 -7.61
N ARG A 143 -10.77 2.24 -7.66
CA ARG A 143 -11.72 3.30 -7.34
C ARG A 143 -12.95 3.10 -8.20
N SER A 144 -14.08 2.79 -7.57
CA SER A 144 -15.37 2.85 -8.22
C SER A 144 -15.44 4.20 -8.90
N LYS A 145 -15.57 4.21 -10.23
CA LYS A 145 -15.64 5.46 -11.00
C LYS A 145 -16.73 6.30 -10.33
N ARG A 146 -16.35 7.48 -9.85
CA ARG A 146 -17.26 8.40 -9.14
C ARG A 146 -18.53 8.66 -9.94
N PHE A 147 -18.42 8.57 -11.25
CA PHE A 147 -19.49 8.78 -12.19
C PHE A 147 -19.57 7.63 -13.20
N LEU A 148 -20.77 7.41 -13.74
CA LEU A 148 -21.06 6.44 -14.79
C LEU A 148 -20.13 6.63 -16.00
N SER A 149 -19.93 5.56 -16.78
CA SER A 149 -19.27 5.71 -18.08
C SER A 149 -20.11 6.59 -19.01
N PHE A 150 -19.48 7.21 -20.02
CA PHE A 150 -20.19 8.11 -20.91
C PHE A 150 -21.41 7.45 -21.61
N PRO A 151 -21.33 6.20 -22.11
CA PRO A 151 -22.50 5.52 -22.71
C PRO A 151 -23.66 5.30 -21.72
N GLU A 152 -23.37 4.92 -20.48
CA GLU A 152 -24.38 4.75 -19.43
C GLU A 152 -25.00 6.10 -19.04
N ALA A 153 -24.16 7.13 -18.90
CA ALA A 153 -24.59 8.48 -18.60
C ALA A 153 -25.55 9.05 -19.66
N LEU A 154 -25.35 8.74 -20.94
CA LEU A 154 -26.27 9.11 -22.02
C LEU A 154 -27.65 8.49 -21.84
N GLN A 155 -27.72 7.21 -21.45
CA GLN A 155 -29.00 6.53 -21.22
C GLN A 155 -29.77 7.17 -20.06
N VAL A 156 -29.09 7.42 -18.94
CA VAL A 156 -29.68 8.08 -17.77
C VAL A 156 -30.10 9.51 -18.08
N ALA A 157 -29.24 10.28 -18.76
CA ALA A 157 -29.54 11.66 -19.14
C ALA A 157 -30.73 11.74 -20.10
N ALA A 158 -30.88 10.81 -21.05
CA ALA A 158 -32.02 10.75 -21.95
C ALA A 158 -33.33 10.41 -21.21
N GLN A 159 -33.29 9.52 -20.21
CA GLN A 159 -34.45 9.22 -19.35
C GLN A 159 -34.86 10.45 -18.54
N LEU A 160 -33.91 11.13 -17.90
CA LEU A 160 -34.17 12.36 -17.14
C LEU A 160 -34.67 13.49 -18.04
N ALA A 161 -34.14 13.59 -19.26
CA ALA A 161 -34.59 14.58 -20.23
C ALA A 161 -36.06 14.38 -20.61
N ARG A 162 -36.52 13.14 -20.76
CA ARG A 162 -37.94 12.83 -21.00
C ARG A 162 -38.81 13.05 -19.77
N GLN A 163 -38.30 12.72 -18.59
CA GLN A 163 -39.04 12.84 -17.33
C GLN A 163 -39.24 14.29 -16.89
N TYR A 164 -38.23 15.15 -17.09
CA TYR A 164 -38.21 16.53 -16.59
C TYR A 164 -38.19 17.57 -17.73
N ASP A 165 -38.47 17.16 -18.97
CA ASP A 165 -38.41 18.00 -20.21
C ASP A 165 -37.12 18.85 -20.30
N LEU A 166 -35.97 18.21 -20.07
CA LEU A 166 -34.68 18.91 -20.09
C LEU A 166 -34.28 19.24 -21.54
N ARG A 167 -33.95 20.50 -21.80
CA ARG A 167 -33.58 20.97 -23.14
C ARG A 167 -32.23 21.68 -23.18
N THR A 168 -31.83 22.24 -22.05
CA THR A 168 -30.66 23.12 -21.95
C THR A 168 -29.73 22.67 -20.82
N SER A 169 -28.52 23.23 -20.81
CA SER A 169 -27.56 23.05 -19.71
C SER A 169 -28.08 23.62 -18.39
N TYR A 170 -28.93 24.66 -18.47
CA TYR A 170 -29.54 25.29 -17.30
C TYR A 170 -30.46 24.30 -16.57
N ASP A 171 -31.24 23.51 -17.32
CA ASP A 171 -32.17 22.54 -16.76
C ASP A 171 -31.43 21.45 -15.98
N TRP A 172 -30.27 20.98 -16.48
CA TRP A 172 -29.42 20.03 -15.75
C TRP A 172 -28.84 20.60 -14.46
N ARG A 173 -28.39 21.86 -14.50
CA ARG A 173 -27.85 22.55 -13.33
C ARG A 173 -28.94 22.78 -12.29
N ARG A 174 -30.16 23.12 -12.73
CA ARG A 174 -31.34 23.22 -11.86
C ARG A 174 -31.66 21.87 -11.22
N LEU A 175 -31.73 20.81 -12.01
CA LEU A 175 -31.97 19.44 -11.54
C LEU A 175 -30.88 18.97 -10.54
N SER A 176 -29.63 19.39 -10.74
CA SER A 176 -28.53 19.17 -9.80
C SER A 176 -28.69 19.93 -8.49
N ARG A 177 -29.17 21.18 -8.54
CA ARG A 177 -29.40 22.01 -7.34
C ARG A 177 -30.60 21.52 -6.54
N ASP A 178 -31.62 21.05 -7.23
CA ASP A 178 -32.86 20.54 -6.64
C ASP A 178 -32.68 19.11 -6.06
N GLY A 179 -31.46 18.54 -6.16
CA GLY A 179 -31.13 17.21 -5.62
C GLY A 179 -31.72 16.03 -6.41
N LEU A 180 -32.28 16.30 -7.58
CA LEU A 180 -32.92 15.31 -8.44
C LEU A 180 -31.93 14.62 -9.39
N ARG A 181 -30.68 15.11 -9.45
CA ARG A 181 -29.60 14.48 -10.24
C ARG A 181 -29.10 13.23 -9.52
N PRO A 182 -29.04 12.07 -10.19
CA PRO A 182 -28.39 10.88 -9.66
C PRO A 182 -26.95 11.15 -9.19
N ALA A 183 -26.57 10.60 -8.04
CA ALA A 183 -25.27 10.86 -7.41
C ALA A 183 -24.07 10.42 -8.27
N ASP A 184 -24.29 9.41 -9.10
CA ASP A 184 -23.39 8.80 -10.09
C ASP A 184 -23.32 9.57 -11.43
N MET A 185 -24.04 10.68 -11.57
CA MET A 185 -23.93 11.58 -12.73
C MET A 185 -23.13 12.83 -12.36
N PRO A 186 -22.23 13.36 -13.20
CA PRO A 186 -21.54 14.61 -12.89
C PRO A 186 -22.50 15.82 -12.96
N SER A 187 -22.25 16.84 -12.14
CA SER A 187 -23.00 18.11 -12.19
C SER A 187 -22.68 18.94 -13.44
N ALA A 188 -21.50 18.73 -14.02
CA ALA A 188 -21.03 19.34 -15.26
C ALA A 188 -20.53 18.22 -16.22
N PRO A 189 -21.46 17.48 -16.87
CA PRO A 189 -21.10 16.40 -17.79
C PRO A 189 -20.29 16.87 -19.00
N ASP A 190 -20.49 18.12 -19.40
CA ASP A 190 -19.76 18.83 -20.44
C ASP A 190 -18.26 19.02 -20.12
N GLN A 191 -17.90 19.07 -18.83
CA GLN A 191 -16.52 19.17 -18.38
C GLN A 191 -15.91 17.82 -18.02
N PHE A 192 -16.74 16.84 -17.64
CA PHE A 192 -16.28 15.53 -17.17
C PHE A 192 -16.06 14.53 -18.30
N TYR A 193 -16.92 14.52 -19.33
CA TYR A 193 -16.85 13.53 -20.40
C TYR A 193 -16.18 14.08 -21.65
N ASN A 194 -15.03 13.50 -22.02
CA ASN A 194 -14.33 13.85 -23.26
C ASN A 194 -15.17 13.60 -24.54
N GLY A 195 -16.15 12.69 -24.48
CA GLY A 195 -17.07 12.39 -25.58
C GLY A 195 -18.27 13.33 -25.68
N PHE A 196 -18.40 14.32 -24.80
CA PHE A 196 -19.52 15.23 -24.78
C PHE A 196 -19.49 16.17 -26.00
N ARG A 197 -20.50 16.06 -26.87
CA ARG A 197 -20.60 16.88 -28.10
C ARG A 197 -21.53 18.07 -27.93
N SER A 198 -22.72 17.81 -27.43
CA SER A 198 -23.76 18.82 -27.25
C SER A 198 -24.76 18.34 -26.20
N TRP A 199 -25.48 19.28 -25.57
CA TRP A 199 -26.56 18.94 -24.64
C TRP A 199 -27.70 18.19 -25.35
N LYS A 200 -27.96 18.48 -26.62
CA LYS A 200 -28.95 17.75 -27.43
C LYS A 200 -28.54 16.29 -27.65
N HIS A 201 -27.26 16.04 -27.94
CA HIS A 201 -26.71 14.68 -28.01
C HIS A 201 -26.79 13.99 -26.65
N PHE A 202 -26.41 14.69 -25.58
CA PHE A 202 -26.42 14.15 -24.22
C PHE A 202 -27.81 13.72 -23.74
N TYR A 203 -28.85 14.48 -24.12
CA TYR A 203 -30.25 14.16 -23.83
C TYR A 203 -30.90 13.21 -24.84
N GLY A 204 -30.20 12.82 -25.92
CA GLY A 204 -30.77 12.00 -26.99
C GLY A 204 -31.88 12.70 -27.80
N ILE A 205 -31.84 14.03 -27.89
CA ILE A 205 -32.81 14.88 -28.62
C ILE A 205 -32.30 15.20 -30.04
N GLU A 206 -31.09 14.77 -30.41
CA GLU A 206 -30.62 14.91 -31.79
C GLU A 206 -31.55 14.17 -32.76
N SER A 207 -32.16 14.93 -33.65
CA SER A 207 -32.91 14.39 -34.79
C SER A 207 -31.93 13.63 -35.69
N LYS A 208 -32.17 12.33 -35.87
CA LYS A 208 -31.51 11.56 -36.93
C LYS A 208 -31.79 12.28 -38.26
N ARG A 209 -30.74 12.79 -38.88
CA ARG A 209 -30.81 13.43 -40.19
C ARG A 209 -30.39 12.44 -41.26
#